data_AF-A0A6P8Q1F7-F1
#
_entry.id   AF-A0A6P8Q1F7-F1
#
_cell.length_a   1.000
_cell.length_b   1.000
_cell.length_c   1.000
_cell.angle_alpha   90.00
_cell.angle_beta   90.00
_cell.angle_gamma   90.00
#
_symmetry.space_group_name_H-M   'P 1'
#
loop_
_entity.id
_entity.type
_entity.pdbx_description
1 polymer ?
#
loop_
_entity_poly.entity_id
_entity_poly.type
_entity_poly.pdbx_seq_one_letter_code
_entity_poly.pdbx_strand_id
1 'polypeptide(L)'
;MATRRRGEPVKRKILLVSHLPLTRQMEEQHQRDIQRNAEIRIGRANIQREENLRHEAEWREDIKGKVFNQLQQEKDNELKRELQMANRELVMVRRAALQQQLSLDYQQYRHDLNCRGTTFYMQRL
;
A
#
# COMPACT_ATOMS: atom_id res chain seq x y z
N MET A 1 50.78 -82.96 -60.54
CA MET A 1 50.69 -82.60 -59.10
C MET A 1 51.32 -81.22 -58.96
N ALA A 2 50.66 -80.14 -58.55
CA ALA A 2 50.06 -79.92 -57.23
C ALA A 2 48.99 -78.80 -57.26
N THR A 3 48.18 -78.78 -56.21
CA THR A 3 46.85 -78.21 -56.05
C THR A 3 46.78 -76.70 -55.74
N ARG A 4 45.82 -76.01 -56.39
CA ARG A 4 45.23 -74.73 -55.97
C ARG A 4 44.59 -74.88 -54.58
N ARG A 5 45.00 -74.09 -53.59
CA ARG A 5 44.25 -73.90 -52.33
C ARG A 5 43.65 -72.49 -52.30
N ARG A 6 42.31 -72.43 -52.31
CA ARG A 6 41.52 -71.24 -51.99
C ARG A 6 41.59 -71.05 -50.47
N GLY A 7 42.09 -69.91 -50.01
CA GLY A 7 42.00 -69.48 -48.61
C GLY A 7 40.68 -68.75 -48.36
N GLU A 8 39.97 -69.17 -47.32
CA GLU A 8 38.66 -68.67 -46.88
C GLU A 8 38.71 -67.20 -46.38
N PRO A 9 37.58 -66.45 -46.48
CA PRO A 9 37.50 -65.13 -45.88
C PRO A 9 37.43 -65.22 -44.36
N VAL A 10 38.44 -64.66 -43.69
CA VAL A 10 38.52 -64.49 -42.24
C VAL A 10 37.30 -63.70 -41.74
N LYS A 11 36.42 -64.35 -40.98
CA LYS A 11 35.29 -63.72 -40.29
C LYS A 11 35.81 -62.63 -39.36
N ARG A 12 35.52 -61.36 -39.70
CA ARG A 12 35.75 -60.21 -38.82
C ARG A 12 34.93 -60.39 -37.54
N LYS A 13 35.59 -60.80 -36.45
CA LYS A 13 35.08 -60.57 -35.09
C LYS A 13 35.43 -59.11 -34.75
N ILE A 14 34.52 -58.20 -35.07
CA ILE A 14 34.55 -56.83 -34.54
C ILE A 14 34.28 -56.99 -33.04
N LEU A 15 35.31 -56.79 -32.22
CA LEU A 15 35.21 -56.71 -30.77
C LEU A 15 34.46 -55.41 -30.42
N LEU A 16 33.13 -55.47 -30.34
CA LEU A 16 32.27 -54.42 -29.78
C LEU A 16 32.17 -54.60 -28.26
N VAL A 17 33.28 -54.53 -27.52
CA VAL A 17 33.23 -54.63 -26.05
C VAL A 17 34.35 -53.80 -25.41
N SER A 18 34.26 -52.47 -25.44
CA SER A 18 35.17 -51.62 -24.65
C SER A 18 34.68 -50.20 -24.30
N HIS A 19 33.42 -49.82 -24.55
CA HIS A 19 32.92 -48.45 -24.26
C HIS A 19 31.69 -48.37 -23.35
N LEU A 20 31.13 -49.49 -22.90
CA LEU A 20 29.92 -49.56 -22.06
C LEU A 20 30.00 -48.89 -20.66
N PRO A 21 31.13 -48.83 -19.93
CA PRO A 21 31.14 -48.22 -18.60
C PRO A 21 31.13 -46.68 -18.64
N LEU A 22 31.70 -46.09 -19.68
CA LEU A 22 31.79 -44.63 -19.83
C LEU A 22 30.43 -44.02 -20.22
N THR A 23 29.68 -44.70 -21.10
CA THR A 23 28.32 -44.28 -21.49
C THR A 23 27.35 -44.31 -20.32
N ARG A 24 27.45 -45.33 -19.46
CA ARG A 24 26.60 -45.48 -18.27
C ARG A 24 26.85 -44.38 -17.23
N GLN A 25 28.12 -44.02 -17.02
CA GLN A 25 28.49 -42.90 -16.14
C GLN A 25 28.00 -41.55 -16.69
N MET A 26 28.07 -41.34 -18.02
CA MET A 26 27.52 -40.14 -18.64
C MET A 26 26.00 -40.07 -18.53
N GLU A 27 25.29 -41.20 -18.66
CA GLU A 27 23.83 -41.27 -18.48
C GLU A 27 23.43 -40.98 -17.03
N GLU A 28 24.16 -41.49 -16.05
CA GLU A 28 23.93 -41.19 -14.63
C GLU A 28 24.20 -39.71 -14.31
N GLN A 29 25.24 -39.11 -14.88
CA GLN A 29 25.49 -37.67 -14.75
C GLN A 29 24.37 -36.85 -15.39
N HIS A 30 23.94 -37.23 -16.58
CA HIS A 30 22.83 -36.57 -17.27
C HIS A 30 21.53 -36.63 -16.44
N GLN A 31 21.24 -37.77 -15.80
CA GLN A 31 20.08 -37.92 -14.92
C GLN A 31 20.18 -37.04 -13.66
N ARG A 32 21.37 -36.94 -13.05
CA ARG A 32 21.60 -36.03 -11.91
C ARG A 32 21.43 -34.57 -12.31
N ASP A 33 21.90 -34.19 -13.49
CA ASP A 33 21.74 -32.83 -14.00
C ASP A 33 20.27 -32.51 -14.31
N ILE A 34 19.50 -33.48 -14.84
CA ILE A 34 18.06 -33.33 -15.03
C ILE A 34 17.35 -33.12 -13.69
N GLN A 35 17.67 -33.94 -12.68
CA GLN A 35 17.09 -33.82 -11.34
C GLN A 35 17.43 -32.47 -10.70
N ARG A 36 18.71 -32.07 -10.75
CA ARG A 36 19.18 -30.77 -10.26
C ARG A 36 18.49 -29.61 -10.98
N ASN A 37 18.35 -29.68 -12.31
CA ASN A 37 17.67 -28.64 -13.07
C ASN A 37 16.16 -28.59 -12.76
N ALA A 38 15.53 -29.72 -12.48
CA ALA A 38 14.14 -29.78 -12.04
C ALA A 38 13.97 -29.14 -10.65
N GLU A 39 14.86 -29.44 -9.70
CA GLU A 39 14.88 -28.82 -8.37
C GLU A 39 15.10 -27.31 -8.44
N ILE A 40 16.05 -26.85 -9.27
CA ILE A 40 16.28 -25.41 -9.49
C ILE A 40 15.03 -24.75 -10.08
N ARG A 41 14.34 -25.41 -11.01
CA ARG A 41 13.10 -24.87 -11.61
C ARG A 41 11.98 -24.76 -10.56
N ILE A 42 11.81 -25.78 -9.71
CA ILE A 42 10.83 -25.76 -8.62
C ILE A 42 11.19 -24.66 -7.60
N GLY A 43 12.47 -24.55 -7.22
CA GLY A 43 12.95 -23.52 -6.32
C GLY A 43 12.69 -22.11 -6.85
N ARG A 44 12.96 -21.86 -8.14
CA ARG A 44 12.67 -20.57 -8.79
C ARG A 44 11.16 -20.27 -8.81
N ALA A 45 10.32 -21.25 -9.10
CA ALA A 45 8.87 -21.09 -9.09
C ALA A 45 8.34 -20.74 -7.68
N ASN A 46 8.92 -21.35 -6.64
CA ASN A 46 8.57 -21.06 -5.25
C ASN A 46 9.01 -19.65 -4.84
N ILE A 47 10.24 -19.25 -5.19
CA ILE A 47 10.74 -17.89 -4.93
C ILE A 47 9.84 -16.85 -5.59
N GLN A 48 9.50 -17.03 -6.87
CA GLN A 48 8.59 -16.12 -7.57
C GLN A 48 7.22 -16.02 -6.91
N ARG A 49 6.70 -17.15 -6.42
CA ARG A 49 5.43 -17.19 -5.69
C ARG A 49 5.52 -16.41 -4.39
N GLU A 50 6.60 -16.56 -3.63
CA GLU A 50 6.82 -15.81 -2.39
C GLU A 50 6.96 -14.31 -2.65
N GLU A 51 7.71 -13.91 -3.67
CA GLU A 51 7.84 -12.51 -4.07
C GLU A 51 6.49 -11.88 -4.42
N ASN A 52 5.66 -12.59 -5.20
CA ASN A 52 4.32 -12.12 -5.55
C ASN A 52 3.44 -11.94 -4.30
N LEU A 53 3.51 -12.88 -3.35
CA LEU A 53 2.75 -12.78 -2.09
C LEU A 53 3.22 -11.61 -1.23
N ARG A 54 4.54 -11.34 -1.20
CA ARG A 54 5.09 -10.18 -0.49
C ARG A 54 4.60 -8.87 -1.08
N HIS A 55 4.68 -8.71 -2.40
CA HIS A 55 4.17 -7.51 -3.08
C HIS A 55 2.67 -7.32 -2.87
N GLU A 56 1.89 -8.41 -2.87
CA GLU A 56 0.46 -8.32 -2.58
C GLU A 56 0.19 -7.86 -1.13
N ALA A 57 0.97 -8.37 -0.16
CA ALA A 57 0.86 -7.97 1.24
C ALA A 57 1.23 -6.49 1.44
N GLU A 58 2.36 -6.06 0.88
CA GLU A 58 2.81 -4.66 0.90
C GLU A 58 1.74 -3.73 0.31
N TRP A 59 1.20 -4.08 -0.85
CA TRP A 59 0.14 -3.29 -1.49
C TRP A 59 -1.14 -3.22 -0.65
N ARG A 60 -1.54 -4.32 -0.01
CA ARG A 60 -2.71 -4.34 0.88
C ARG A 60 -2.49 -3.48 2.13
N GLU A 61 -1.30 -3.48 2.72
CA GLU A 61 -0.95 -2.63 3.85
C GLU A 61 -0.93 -1.15 3.47
N ASP A 62 -0.36 -0.82 2.32
CA ASP A 62 -0.37 0.53 1.75
C ASP A 62 -1.80 1.06 1.56
N ILE A 63 -2.71 0.23 1.05
CA ILE A 63 -4.12 0.62 0.89
C ILE A 63 -4.76 0.90 2.24
N LYS A 64 -4.56 0.02 3.23
CA LYS A 64 -5.12 0.24 4.57
C LYS A 64 -4.64 1.56 5.16
N GLY A 65 -3.34 1.85 5.04
CA GLY A 65 -2.77 3.12 5.48
C GLY A 65 -3.39 4.33 4.76
N LYS A 66 -3.51 4.26 3.43
CA LYS A 66 -4.13 5.34 2.62
C LYS A 66 -5.59 5.57 2.99
N VAL A 67 -6.39 4.51 3.09
CA VAL A 67 -7.82 4.60 3.45
C VAL A 67 -7.98 5.13 4.86
N PHE A 68 -7.17 4.66 5.82
CA PHE A 68 -7.20 5.16 7.18
C PHE A 68 -6.89 6.66 7.25
N ASN A 69 -5.84 7.10 6.55
CA ASN A 69 -5.45 8.51 6.50
C ASN A 69 -6.54 9.38 5.85
N GLN A 70 -7.18 8.90 4.78
CA GLN A 70 -8.30 9.60 4.15
C GLN A 70 -9.47 9.76 5.11
N LEU A 71 -9.87 8.65 5.77
CA LEU A 71 -10.96 8.66 6.73
C LEU A 71 -10.67 9.59 7.93
N GLN A 72 -9.43 9.62 8.39
CA GLN A 72 -9.01 10.54 9.44
C GLN A 72 -9.10 12.00 8.99
N GLN A 73 -8.62 12.31 7.78
CA GLN A 73 -8.73 13.66 7.22
C GLN A 73 -10.18 14.11 7.02
N GLU A 74 -11.06 13.21 6.58
CA GLU A 74 -12.49 13.50 6.44
C GLU A 74 -13.13 13.85 7.78
N LYS A 75 -12.84 13.06 8.82
CA LYS A 75 -13.31 13.34 10.19
C LYS A 75 -12.79 14.67 10.73
N ASP A 76 -11.51 14.95 10.55
CA ASP A 76 -10.91 16.20 11.00
C ASP A 76 -11.51 17.41 10.28
N ASN A 77 -11.82 17.26 8.99
CA ASN A 77 -12.48 18.29 8.20
C ASN A 77 -13.94 18.52 8.63
N GLU A 78 -14.67 17.46 8.95
CA GLU A 78 -16.03 17.53 9.49
C GLU A 78 -16.03 18.24 10.84
N LEU A 79 -15.19 17.80 11.77
CA LEU A 79 -15.04 18.41 13.09
C LEU A 79 -14.66 19.90 12.98
N LYS A 80 -13.78 20.26 12.06
CA LYS A 80 -13.41 21.66 11.82
C LYS A 80 -14.61 22.50 11.36
N ARG A 81 -15.48 21.97 10.51
CA ARG A 81 -16.70 22.66 10.07
C ARG A 81 -17.67 22.84 11.23
N GLU A 82 -17.89 21.79 12.03
CA GLU A 82 -18.75 21.85 13.21
C GLU A 82 -18.27 22.90 14.21
N LEU A 83 -16.97 22.92 14.50
CA LEU A 83 -16.35 23.92 15.39
C LEU A 83 -16.51 25.35 14.84
N GLN A 84 -16.38 25.55 13.54
CA GLN A 84 -16.59 26.85 12.92
C GLN A 84 -18.04 27.34 13.06
N MET A 85 -19.01 26.44 12.86
CA MET A 85 -20.43 26.76 13.05
C MET A 85 -20.74 27.09 14.51
N ALA A 86 -20.30 26.23 15.44
CA ALA A 86 -20.49 26.45 16.87
C ALA A 86 -19.86 27.77 17.35
N ASN A 87 -18.66 28.10 16.87
CA ASN A 87 -18.02 29.38 17.20
C ASN A 87 -18.81 30.57 16.67
N ARG A 88 -19.29 30.50 15.43
CA ARG A 88 -20.15 31.55 14.86
C ARG A 88 -21.41 31.75 15.70
N GLU A 89 -22.08 30.68 16.10
CA GLU A 89 -23.27 30.74 16.96
C GLU A 89 -22.95 31.33 18.33
N LEU A 90 -21.85 30.91 18.97
CA LEU A 90 -21.40 31.46 20.24
C LEU A 90 -21.16 32.97 20.16
N VAL A 91 -20.51 33.45 19.10
CA VAL A 91 -20.28 34.88 18.88
C VAL A 91 -21.60 35.63 18.70
N MET A 92 -22.55 35.06 17.97
CA MET A 92 -23.87 35.66 17.78
C MET A 92 -24.64 35.77 19.11
N VAL A 93 -24.65 34.70 19.91
CA VAL A 93 -25.28 34.70 21.24
C VAL A 93 -24.62 35.74 22.15
N ARG A 94 -23.29 35.79 22.19
CA ARG A 94 -22.56 36.77 22.99
C ARG A 94 -22.85 38.20 22.57
N ARG A 95 -22.93 38.47 21.26
CA ARG A 95 -23.28 39.79 20.73
C ARG A 95 -24.70 40.18 21.12
N ALA A 96 -25.67 39.26 21.01
CA ALA A 96 -27.05 39.51 21.42
C ALA A 96 -27.16 39.82 22.92
N ALA A 97 -26.47 39.03 23.76
CA ALA A 97 -26.42 39.26 25.21
C ALA A 97 -25.82 40.63 25.55
N LEU A 98 -24.71 41.00 24.89
CA LEU A 98 -24.08 42.31 25.08
C LEU A 98 -25.00 43.46 24.65
N GLN A 99 -25.69 43.32 23.52
CA GLN A 99 -26.65 44.33 23.06
C GLN A 99 -27.81 44.50 24.05
N GLN A 100 -28.32 43.41 24.61
CA GLN A 100 -29.36 43.47 25.64
C GLN A 100 -28.85 44.23 26.86
N GLN A 101 -27.66 43.88 27.38
CA GLN A 101 -27.08 44.56 28.54
C GLN A 101 -26.87 46.06 28.27
N LEU A 102 -26.26 46.42 27.15
CA LEU A 102 -26.04 47.82 26.77
C LEU A 102 -27.36 48.58 26.60
N SER A 103 -28.42 47.93 26.12
CA SER A 103 -29.72 48.57 25.97
C SER A 103 -30.36 48.91 27.32
N LEU A 104 -30.20 48.02 28.31
CA LEU A 104 -30.67 48.24 29.69
C LEU A 104 -29.87 49.37 30.35
N ASP A 105 -28.55 49.31 30.26
CA ASP A 105 -27.66 50.34 30.80
C ASP A 105 -27.98 51.71 30.18
N TYR A 106 -28.17 51.76 28.85
CA TYR A 106 -28.53 52.99 28.15
C TYR A 106 -29.88 53.56 28.63
N GLN A 107 -30.89 52.71 28.83
CA GLN A 107 -32.18 53.14 29.36
C GLN A 107 -32.05 53.70 30.77
N GLN A 108 -31.27 53.05 31.64
CA GLN A 108 -31.01 53.51 32.99
C GLN A 108 -30.30 54.86 32.99
N TYR A 109 -29.20 55.00 32.24
CA TYR A 109 -28.48 56.28 32.17
C TYR A 109 -29.33 57.40 31.57
N ARG A 110 -30.15 57.10 30.57
CA ARG A 110 -31.08 58.08 30.00
C ARG A 110 -32.08 58.56 31.04
N HIS A 111 -32.61 57.67 31.87
CA HIS A 111 -33.48 58.05 32.98
C HIS A 111 -32.76 58.95 33.99
N ASP A 112 -31.56 58.58 34.41
CA ASP A 112 -30.76 59.35 35.37
C ASP A 112 -30.39 60.75 34.86
N LEU A 113 -30.03 60.87 33.58
CA LEU A 113 -29.75 62.15 32.95
C LEU A 113 -31.00 63.03 32.88
N ASN A 114 -32.13 62.45 32.49
CA ASN A 114 -33.40 63.18 32.45
C ASN A 114 -33.78 63.71 33.84
N CYS A 115 -33.57 62.93 34.91
CA CYS A 115 -33.78 63.36 36.29
C CYS A 115 -32.87 64.53 36.70
N ARG A 116 -31.69 64.67 36.06
CA ARG A 116 -30.76 65.79 36.25
C ARG A 116 -31.02 66.97 35.30
N GLY A 117 -32.02 66.86 34.42
CA GLY A 117 -32.33 67.86 33.39
C GLY A 117 -31.32 67.90 32.24
N THR A 118 -30.49 66.87 32.09
CA THR A 118 -29.51 66.74 30.98
C THR A 118 -29.89 65.57 30.07
N THR A 119 -29.29 65.48 28.89
CA THR A 119 -29.61 64.44 27.89
C THR A 119 -28.37 64.05 27.10
N PHE A 120 -28.38 62.85 26.51
CA PHE A 120 -27.33 62.42 25.60
C PHE A 120 -27.27 63.31 24.35
N TYR A 121 -26.05 63.60 23.89
CA TYR A 121 -25.84 64.19 22.58
C TYR A 121 -26.19 63.14 21.51
N MET A 122 -27.15 63.45 20.65
CA MET A 122 -27.50 62.63 19.50
C MET A 122 -27.30 63.46 18.22
N GLN A 123 -26.31 63.07 17.42
CA GLN A 123 -26.13 63.63 16.10
C GLN A 123 -27.31 63.18 15.22
N ARG A 124 -28.08 64.14 14.69
CA ARG A 124 -29.08 63.83 13.67
C ARG A 124 -28.36 63.49 12.36
N LEU A 125 -28.74 62.37 11.77
CA LEU A 125 -28.34 61.98 10.41
C LEU A 125 -28.98 62.93 9.38
#